data_AF-A0CH32-F1
#
_entry.id   AF-A0CH32-F1
#
_cell.length_a   1.000
_cell.length_b   1.000
_cell.length_c   1.000
_cell.angle_alpha   90.00
_cell.angle_beta   90.00
_cell.angle_gamma   90.00
#
_symmetry.space_group_name_H-M   'P 1'
#
loop_
_entity.id
_entity.type
_entity.pdbx_description
1 polymer ?
#
loop_
_entity_poly.entity_id
_entity_poly.type
_entity_poly.pdbx_seq_one_letter_code
_entity_poly.pdbx_strand_id
1 'polypeptide(L)'
;MSSSHKEIDLLPNLNNYKKTLAQNRRTLQESTVQRENDHETFEAQVVEHNDAIGAIDECLQLLSTIATPSLAQIKKVQKNLTKIQNSLKKHNQFQIFVKVLLEITVESNFADQGALRDIIVAFNNLRVELVDSLNQITADEAQAVTDFNAQVVQLNQEHAEFQRAVVVKNAEIEANATKIEQTLDLIDELDADLATLNGQLQAENDDFAFATDVYNSTVAEYNKEINAANQALELLTLTKILRLCQIITQRSMIYSIISFKSYHPFQQIFIFSILLDLHNLK
;
A
#
# COMPACT_ATOMS: atom_id res chain seq x y z
N MET A 1 -11.94 5.39 18.37
CA MET A 1 -12.17 5.68 16.94
C MET A 1 -11.20 4.86 16.14
N SER A 2 -11.70 3.82 15.46
CA SER A 2 -10.91 2.91 14.63
C SER A 2 -10.51 3.64 13.36
N SER A 3 -9.30 4.21 13.35
CA SER A 3 -8.73 4.77 12.14
C SER A 3 -8.26 3.60 11.28
N SER A 4 -9.13 3.25 10.34
CA SER A 4 -8.85 2.40 9.19
C SER A 4 -7.45 2.69 8.66
N HIS A 5 -6.51 1.81 9.01
CA HIS A 5 -5.26 1.66 8.28
C HIS A 5 -5.66 1.31 6.85
N LYS A 6 -5.69 2.33 5.99
CA LYS A 6 -5.29 2.12 4.60
C LYS A 6 -3.85 1.68 4.69
N GLU A 7 -3.65 0.38 4.90
CA GLU A 7 -2.47 -0.31 4.47
C GLU A 7 -2.21 0.21 3.05
N ILE A 8 -1.18 1.03 2.94
CA ILE A 8 -0.85 1.73 1.72
C ILE A 8 -0.62 0.62 0.69
N ASP A 9 -1.57 0.50 -0.24
CA ASP A 9 -1.82 -0.65 -1.12
C ASP A 9 -0.71 -0.82 -2.20
N LEU A 10 0.53 -0.46 -1.87
CA LEU A 10 1.69 -0.42 -2.77
C LEU A 10 2.31 -1.81 -2.94
N LEU A 11 2.36 -2.62 -1.89
CA LEU A 11 2.95 -3.97 -1.94
C LEU A 11 2.11 -4.97 -2.77
N PRO A 12 0.77 -5.06 -2.60
CA PRO A 12 -0.07 -5.88 -3.46
C PRO A 12 0.01 -5.44 -4.93
N ASN A 13 0.02 -4.12 -5.19
CA ASN A 13 0.13 -3.57 -6.54
C ASN A 13 1.50 -3.82 -7.20
N LEU A 14 2.61 -3.71 -6.45
CA LEU A 14 3.95 -4.03 -6.94
C LEU A 14 4.09 -5.50 -7.33
N ASN A 15 3.56 -6.41 -6.50
CA ASN A 15 3.58 -7.84 -6.79
C ASN A 15 2.75 -8.19 -8.03
N ASN A 16 1.61 -7.52 -8.21
CA ASN A 16 0.81 -7.65 -9.42
C ASN A 16 1.60 -7.21 -10.66
N TYR A 17 2.27 -6.05 -10.64
CA TYR A 17 3.09 -5.60 -11.76
C TYR A 17 4.22 -6.57 -12.11
N LYS A 18 4.92 -7.11 -11.10
CA LYS A 18 5.98 -8.12 -11.31
C LYS A 18 5.43 -9.40 -11.95
N LYS A 19 4.25 -9.85 -11.52
CA LYS A 19 3.58 -11.02 -12.10
C LYS A 19 3.19 -10.75 -13.56
N THR A 20 2.64 -9.58 -13.86
CA THR A 20 2.27 -9.19 -15.23
C THR A 20 3.49 -9.12 -16.15
N LEU A 21 4.63 -8.59 -15.69
CA LEU A 21 5.88 -8.58 -16.44
C LEU A 21 6.34 -9.99 -16.82
N ALA A 22 6.33 -10.92 -15.86
CA ALA A 22 6.70 -12.30 -16.11
C ALA A 22 5.73 -12.99 -17.09
N GLN A 23 4.43 -12.74 -16.95
CA GLN A 23 3.42 -13.29 -17.84
C GLN A 23 3.57 -12.77 -19.27
N ASN A 24 3.76 -11.47 -19.45
CA ASN A 24 4.00 -10.85 -20.76
C ASN A 24 5.20 -11.49 -21.47
N ARG A 25 6.31 -11.73 -20.76
CA ARG A 25 7.50 -12.38 -21.33
C ARG A 25 7.27 -13.84 -21.71
N ARG A 26 6.50 -14.59 -20.92
CA ARG A 26 6.09 -15.95 -21.29
C ARG A 26 5.22 -15.95 -22.54
N THR A 27 4.23 -15.07 -22.61
CA THR A 27 3.35 -14.95 -23.78
C THR A 27 4.13 -14.62 -25.04
N LEU A 28 5.12 -13.72 -24.98
CA LEU A 28 5.99 -13.43 -26.11
C LEU A 28 6.79 -14.67 -26.55
N GLN A 29 7.35 -15.41 -25.60
CA GLN A 29 8.13 -16.61 -25.89
C GLN A 29 7.28 -17.71 -26.52
N GLU A 30 6.09 -17.97 -25.96
CA GLU A 30 5.13 -18.95 -26.48
C GLU A 30 4.69 -18.57 -27.91
N SER A 31 4.37 -17.30 -28.14
CA SER A 31 3.99 -16.78 -29.46
C SER A 31 5.14 -16.91 -30.48
N THR A 32 6.39 -16.69 -30.06
CA THR A 32 7.57 -16.82 -30.93
C THR A 32 7.76 -18.28 -31.38
N VAL A 33 7.69 -19.23 -30.45
CA VAL A 33 7.80 -20.66 -30.78
C VAL A 33 6.65 -21.11 -31.67
N GLN A 34 5.42 -20.64 -31.40
CA GLN A 34 4.29 -20.95 -32.26
C GLN A 34 4.50 -20.42 -33.68
N ARG A 35 5.00 -19.19 -33.83
CA ARG A 35 5.30 -18.59 -35.14
C ARG A 35 6.37 -19.36 -35.90
N GLU A 36 7.42 -19.83 -35.23
CA GLU A 36 8.44 -20.69 -35.83
C GLU A 36 7.82 -21.99 -36.38
N ASN A 37 7.02 -22.68 -35.57
CA ASN A 37 6.35 -23.93 -35.98
C ASN A 37 5.36 -23.72 -37.14
N ASP A 38 4.60 -22.62 -37.10
CA ASP A 38 3.65 -22.26 -38.15
C ASP A 38 4.39 -21.90 -39.45
N HIS A 39 5.57 -21.27 -39.37
CA HIS A 39 6.38 -20.92 -40.54
C HIS A 39 6.99 -22.17 -41.18
N GLU A 40 7.51 -23.11 -40.38
CA GLU A 40 7.98 -24.40 -40.89
C GLU A 40 6.85 -25.16 -41.61
N THR A 41 5.63 -25.09 -41.07
CA THR A 41 4.45 -25.68 -41.70
C THR A 41 4.12 -25.00 -43.03
N PHE A 42 4.18 -23.67 -43.08
CA PHE A 42 4.02 -22.90 -44.31
C PHE A 42 5.05 -23.30 -45.37
N GLU A 43 6.35 -23.35 -45.02
CA GLU A 43 7.42 -23.74 -45.96
C GLU A 43 7.19 -25.14 -46.52
N ALA A 44 6.80 -26.09 -45.66
CA ALA A 44 6.47 -27.45 -46.09
C ALA A 44 5.28 -27.47 -47.07
N GLN A 45 4.23 -26.68 -46.80
CA GLN A 45 3.07 -26.58 -47.70
C GLN A 45 3.44 -25.95 -49.05
N VAL A 46 4.30 -24.93 -49.07
CA VAL A 46 4.79 -24.31 -50.32
C VAL A 46 5.54 -25.33 -51.18
N VAL A 47 6.40 -26.15 -50.57
CA VAL A 47 7.11 -27.23 -51.28
C VAL A 47 6.12 -28.27 -51.82
N GLU A 48 5.17 -28.72 -51.00
CA GLU A 48 4.14 -29.70 -51.41
C GLU A 48 3.33 -29.19 -52.62
N HIS A 49 2.92 -27.92 -52.63
CA HIS A 49 2.19 -27.31 -53.75
C HIS A 49 3.06 -27.16 -55.00
N ASN A 50 4.30 -26.65 -54.88
CA ASN A 50 5.20 -26.47 -56.01
C ASN A 50 5.58 -27.80 -56.68
N ASP A 51 5.81 -28.86 -55.90
CA ASP A 51 6.07 -30.20 -56.42
C ASP A 51 4.87 -30.75 -57.20
N ALA A 52 3.65 -30.54 -56.69
CA ALA A 52 2.43 -30.94 -57.36
C ALA A 52 2.21 -30.16 -58.67
N ILE A 53 2.38 -28.83 -58.65
CA ILE A 53 2.28 -27.96 -59.82
C ILE A 53 3.30 -28.39 -60.88
N GLY A 54 4.56 -28.61 -60.51
CA GLY A 54 5.60 -29.06 -61.44
C GLY A 54 5.27 -30.41 -62.09
N ALA A 55 4.73 -31.36 -61.32
CA ALA A 55 4.29 -32.65 -61.86
C ALA A 55 3.07 -32.52 -62.80
N ILE A 56 2.16 -31.56 -62.54
CA ILE A 56 1.03 -31.24 -63.42
C ILE A 56 1.52 -30.59 -64.72
N ASP A 57 2.46 -29.65 -64.64
CA ASP A 57 3.04 -28.98 -65.82
C ASP A 57 3.74 -29.98 -66.73
N GLU A 58 4.48 -30.94 -66.17
CA GLU A 58 5.04 -32.06 -66.94
C GLU A 58 3.95 -32.92 -67.61
N CYS A 59 2.84 -33.21 -66.91
CA CYS A 59 1.71 -33.95 -67.50
C CYS A 59 1.08 -33.17 -68.65
N LEU A 60 0.80 -31.88 -68.47
CA LEU A 60 0.22 -31.01 -69.49
C LEU A 60 1.11 -30.92 -70.72
N GLN A 61 2.43 -30.75 -70.55
CA GLN A 61 3.39 -30.71 -71.66
C GLN A 61 3.45 -32.03 -72.43
N LEU A 62 3.41 -33.16 -71.72
CA LEU A 62 3.36 -34.48 -72.35
C LEU A 62 2.07 -34.67 -73.15
N LEU A 63 0.93 -34.24 -72.62
CA LEU A 63 -0.37 -34.46 -73.24
C LEU A 63 -0.67 -33.46 -74.38
N SER A 64 -0.13 -32.24 -74.31
CA SER A 64 -0.38 -31.18 -75.31
C SER A 64 0.37 -31.40 -76.63
N THR A 65 1.37 -32.26 -76.67
CA THR A 65 2.27 -32.45 -77.82
C THR A 65 1.92 -33.63 -78.71
N ILE A 66 0.85 -34.38 -78.42
CA ILE A 66 0.64 -35.69 -79.03
C ILE A 66 -0.78 -35.89 -79.59
N ALA A 67 -0.87 -36.32 -80.85
CA ALA A 67 -2.12 -36.77 -81.47
C ALA A 67 -2.51 -38.23 -81.12
N THR A 68 -1.52 -39.06 -80.78
CA THR A 68 -1.63 -40.48 -80.32
C THR A 68 -0.51 -40.83 -79.32
N PRO A 69 -0.78 -40.90 -78.01
CA PRO A 69 0.28 -41.10 -77.00
C PRO A 69 0.94 -42.48 -77.04
N SER A 70 2.26 -42.53 -76.95
CA SER A 70 3.00 -43.79 -76.81
C SER A 70 2.88 -44.37 -75.40
N LEU A 71 3.02 -45.69 -75.26
CA LEU A 71 3.03 -46.38 -73.96
C LEU A 71 4.04 -45.79 -72.95
N ALA A 72 5.18 -45.29 -73.44
CA ALA A 72 6.19 -44.65 -72.60
C ALA A 72 5.70 -43.31 -72.02
N GLN A 73 4.95 -42.53 -72.80
CA GLN A 73 4.37 -41.26 -72.35
C GLN A 73 3.23 -41.50 -71.34
N ILE A 74 2.39 -42.50 -71.60
CA ILE A 74 1.33 -42.95 -70.67
C ILE A 74 1.93 -43.31 -69.31
N LYS A 75 3.00 -44.11 -69.29
CA LYS A 75 3.71 -44.46 -68.04
C LYS A 75 4.32 -43.24 -67.33
N LYS A 76 4.77 -42.22 -68.06
CA LYS A 76 5.27 -40.97 -67.45
C LYS A 76 4.14 -40.17 -66.79
N VAL A 77 2.99 -40.03 -67.45
CA VAL A 77 1.81 -39.35 -66.89
C VAL A 77 1.34 -40.07 -65.63
N GLN A 78 1.25 -41.41 -65.66
CA GLN A 78 0.92 -42.21 -64.47
C GLN A 78 1.91 -41.99 -63.32
N LYS A 79 3.23 -41.97 -63.61
CA LYS A 79 4.25 -41.69 -62.60
C LYS A 79 4.06 -40.30 -61.98
N ASN A 80 3.77 -39.28 -62.78
CA ASN A 80 3.55 -37.92 -62.29
C ASN A 80 2.25 -37.79 -61.50
N LEU A 81 1.19 -38.51 -61.85
CA LEU A 81 -0.01 -38.62 -61.03
C LEU A 81 0.28 -39.22 -59.65
N THR A 82 1.11 -40.26 -59.57
CA THR A 82 1.55 -40.80 -58.28
C THR A 82 2.35 -39.77 -57.47
N LYS A 83 3.20 -38.95 -58.12
CA LYS A 83 3.89 -37.85 -57.44
C LYS A 83 2.89 -36.83 -56.89
N ILE A 84 1.95 -36.36 -57.71
CA ILE A 84 0.90 -35.41 -57.30
C ILE A 84 0.12 -35.97 -56.09
N GLN A 85 -0.27 -37.24 -56.14
CA GLN A 85 -0.96 -37.91 -55.04
C GLN A 85 -0.16 -37.91 -53.75
N ASN A 86 1.15 -38.16 -53.84
CA ASN A 86 2.03 -38.18 -52.67
C ASN A 86 2.27 -36.78 -52.11
N SER A 87 2.49 -35.78 -52.97
CA SER A 87 2.67 -34.38 -52.56
C SER A 87 1.40 -33.82 -51.90
N LEU A 88 0.22 -34.18 -52.41
CA LEU A 88 -1.05 -33.68 -51.90
C LEU A 88 -1.71 -34.60 -50.87
N LYS A 89 -0.99 -35.59 -50.34
CA LYS A 89 -1.55 -36.64 -49.46
C LYS A 89 -2.27 -36.10 -48.23
N LYS A 90 -1.79 -34.97 -47.68
CA LYS A 90 -2.33 -34.33 -46.47
C LYS A 90 -3.50 -33.38 -46.77
N HIS A 91 -3.73 -33.06 -48.04
CA HIS A 91 -4.71 -32.06 -48.48
C HIS A 91 -5.98 -32.75 -48.97
N ASN A 92 -6.92 -33.00 -48.07
CA ASN A 92 -8.16 -33.74 -48.36
C ASN A 92 -8.96 -33.16 -49.54
N GLN A 93 -8.93 -31.85 -49.73
CA GLN A 93 -9.62 -31.17 -50.83
C GLN A 93 -9.14 -31.61 -52.22
N PHE A 94 -7.86 -31.95 -52.36
CA PHE A 94 -7.27 -32.35 -53.64
C PHE A 94 -7.31 -33.87 -53.85
N GLN A 95 -7.50 -34.67 -52.81
CA GLN A 95 -7.51 -36.14 -52.90
C GLN A 95 -8.58 -36.67 -53.86
N ILE A 96 -9.77 -36.07 -53.86
CA ILE A 96 -10.87 -36.44 -54.75
C ILE A 96 -10.48 -36.14 -56.21
N PHE A 97 -9.94 -34.95 -56.47
CA PHE A 97 -9.47 -34.55 -57.80
C PHE A 97 -8.38 -35.48 -58.34
N VAL A 98 -7.39 -35.80 -57.51
CA VAL A 98 -6.28 -36.69 -57.90
C VAL A 98 -6.77 -38.11 -58.17
N LYS A 99 -7.72 -38.61 -57.38
CA LYS A 99 -8.31 -39.93 -57.59
C LYS A 99 -9.10 -40.00 -58.89
N VAL A 100 -9.95 -39.02 -59.16
CA VAL A 100 -10.73 -38.93 -60.42
C VAL A 100 -9.79 -38.82 -61.63
N LEU A 101 -8.73 -38.00 -61.53
CA LEU A 101 -7.70 -37.92 -62.56
C LEU A 101 -7.03 -39.28 -62.80
N LEU A 102 -6.63 -40.00 -61.75
CA LEU A 102 -6.05 -41.35 -61.87
C LEU A 102 -6.99 -42.34 -62.55
N GLU A 103 -8.28 -42.35 -62.19
CA GLU A 103 -9.30 -43.23 -62.77
C GLU A 103 -9.48 -42.96 -64.27
N ILE A 104 -9.68 -41.69 -64.66
CA ILE A 104 -9.85 -41.29 -66.07
C ILE A 104 -8.59 -41.65 -66.87
N THR A 105 -7.40 -41.45 -66.31
CA THR A 105 -6.12 -41.71 -66.98
C THR A 105 -5.86 -43.20 -67.19
N VAL A 106 -6.33 -44.05 -66.28
CA VAL A 106 -6.19 -45.52 -66.37
C VAL A 106 -7.22 -46.12 -67.34
N GLU A 107 -8.47 -45.64 -67.32
CA GLU A 107 -9.57 -46.20 -68.11
C GLU A 107 -9.52 -45.79 -69.60
N SER A 108 -9.12 -44.55 -69.88
CA SER A 108 -9.20 -43.99 -71.24
C SER A 108 -8.16 -44.57 -72.22
N ASN A 109 -7.08 -45.19 -71.71
CA ASN A 109 -5.92 -45.68 -72.47
C ASN A 109 -5.38 -44.69 -73.53
N PHE A 110 -5.76 -43.41 -73.40
CA PHE A 110 -5.49 -42.28 -74.29
C PHE A 110 -5.77 -42.50 -75.78
N ALA A 111 -6.65 -43.45 -76.12
CA ALA A 111 -7.00 -43.77 -77.52
C ALA A 111 -8.08 -42.85 -78.10
N ASP A 112 -8.92 -42.26 -77.23
CA ASP A 112 -9.96 -41.30 -77.60
C ASP A 112 -9.45 -39.86 -77.38
N GLN A 113 -9.57 -39.03 -78.44
CA GLN A 113 -9.21 -37.61 -78.35
C GLN A 113 -10.17 -36.79 -77.49
N GLY A 114 -11.43 -37.23 -77.33
CA GLY A 114 -12.37 -36.64 -76.38
C GLY A 114 -11.87 -36.78 -74.95
N ALA A 115 -11.61 -38.02 -74.52
CA ALA A 115 -11.05 -38.31 -73.20
C ALA A 115 -9.70 -37.60 -72.93
N LEU A 116 -8.82 -37.50 -73.93
CA LEU A 116 -7.55 -36.77 -73.80
C LEU A 116 -7.77 -35.27 -73.49
N ARG A 117 -8.74 -34.65 -74.17
CA ARG A 117 -9.11 -33.24 -73.95
C ARG A 117 -9.65 -33.03 -72.54
N ASP A 118 -10.49 -33.93 -72.05
CA ASP A 118 -11.08 -33.85 -70.71
C ASP A 118 -10.00 -33.99 -69.62
N ILE A 119 -9.02 -34.88 -69.82
CA ILE A 119 -7.87 -35.03 -68.92
C ILE A 119 -7.04 -33.73 -68.88
N ILE A 120 -6.77 -33.11 -70.03
CA ILE A 120 -6.03 -31.84 -70.10
C ILE A 120 -6.79 -30.72 -69.38
N VAL A 121 -8.11 -30.65 -69.54
CA VAL A 121 -8.95 -29.67 -68.82
C VAL A 121 -8.88 -29.93 -67.31
N ALA A 122 -8.99 -31.18 -66.88
CA ALA A 122 -8.92 -31.54 -65.46
C ALA A 122 -7.54 -31.21 -64.83
N PHE A 123 -6.44 -31.46 -65.53
CA PHE A 123 -5.10 -31.05 -65.08
C PHE A 123 -4.96 -29.52 -64.99
N ASN A 124 -5.46 -28.78 -65.98
CA ASN A 124 -5.44 -27.31 -65.93
C ASN A 124 -6.27 -26.77 -64.76
N ASN A 125 -7.45 -27.33 -64.51
CA ASN A 125 -8.28 -26.93 -63.37
C ASN A 125 -7.56 -27.21 -62.04
N LEU A 126 -7.00 -28.41 -61.87
CA LEU A 126 -6.23 -28.74 -60.66
C LEU A 126 -5.02 -27.81 -60.47
N ARG A 127 -4.33 -27.46 -61.57
CA ARG A 127 -3.22 -26.50 -61.54
C ARG A 127 -3.67 -25.13 -61.05
N VAL A 128 -4.79 -24.63 -61.59
CA VAL A 128 -5.35 -23.33 -61.19
C VAL A 128 -5.71 -23.35 -59.70
N GLU A 129 -6.42 -24.38 -59.24
CA GLU A 129 -6.79 -24.53 -57.83
C GLU A 129 -5.56 -24.61 -56.89
N LEU A 130 -4.49 -25.29 -57.30
CA LEU A 130 -3.24 -25.34 -56.53
C LEU A 130 -2.51 -24.00 -56.50
N VAL A 131 -2.49 -23.27 -57.61
CA VAL A 131 -1.90 -21.93 -57.69
C VAL A 131 -2.69 -20.96 -56.81
N ASP A 132 -4.03 -21.01 -56.86
CA ASP A 132 -4.90 -20.18 -56.04
C ASP A 132 -4.74 -20.51 -54.55
N SER A 133 -4.68 -21.80 -54.19
CA SER A 133 -4.38 -22.27 -52.83
C SER A 133 -3.00 -21.78 -52.35
N LEU A 134 -1.97 -21.86 -53.20
CA LEU A 134 -0.63 -21.38 -52.87
C LEU A 134 -0.59 -19.86 -52.67
N ASN A 135 -1.29 -19.11 -53.51
CA ASN A 135 -1.43 -17.66 -53.37
C ASN A 135 -2.13 -17.30 -52.05
N GLN A 136 -3.19 -18.04 -51.69
CA GLN A 136 -3.90 -17.84 -50.44
C GLN A 136 -3.01 -18.12 -49.23
N ILE A 137 -2.32 -19.28 -49.19
CA ILE A 137 -1.40 -19.64 -48.10
C ILE A 137 -0.27 -18.59 -47.96
N THR A 138 0.23 -18.07 -49.07
CA THR A 138 1.26 -17.01 -49.06
C THR A 138 0.71 -15.68 -48.53
N ALA A 139 -0.52 -15.33 -48.88
CA ALA A 139 -1.18 -14.13 -48.36
C ALA A 139 -1.47 -14.27 -46.86
N ASP A 140 -1.94 -15.43 -46.42
CA ASP A 140 -2.20 -15.75 -45.01
C ASP A 140 -0.89 -15.67 -44.19
N GLU A 141 0.21 -16.19 -44.72
CA GLU A 141 1.53 -16.08 -44.08
C GLU A 141 1.99 -14.62 -43.95
N ALA A 142 1.83 -13.81 -44.99
CA ALA A 142 2.20 -12.39 -44.95
C ALA A 142 1.37 -11.63 -43.89
N GLN A 143 0.09 -11.96 -43.75
CA GLN A 143 -0.77 -11.40 -42.72
C GLN A 143 -0.35 -11.88 -41.32
N ALA A 144 -0.09 -13.18 -41.15
CA ALA A 144 0.36 -13.75 -39.88
C ALA A 144 1.68 -13.13 -39.39
N VAL A 145 2.64 -12.88 -40.30
CA VAL A 145 3.88 -12.16 -39.98
C VAL A 145 3.60 -10.72 -39.54
N THR A 146 2.68 -10.03 -40.21
CA THR A 146 2.28 -8.67 -39.85
C THR A 146 1.65 -8.62 -38.45
N ASP A 147 0.73 -9.54 -38.17
CA ASP A 147 0.02 -9.63 -36.89
C ASP A 147 0.98 -10.00 -35.75
N PHE A 148 1.87 -10.96 -35.98
CA PHE A 148 2.90 -11.33 -35.01
C PHE A 148 3.81 -10.15 -34.69
N ASN A 149 4.29 -9.42 -35.70
CA ASN A 149 5.13 -8.23 -35.48
C ASN A 149 4.40 -7.14 -34.69
N ALA A 150 3.12 -6.92 -34.97
CA ALA A 150 2.29 -5.98 -34.20
C ALA A 150 2.16 -6.43 -32.74
N GLN A 151 1.93 -7.72 -32.50
CA GLN A 151 1.86 -8.30 -31.15
C GLN A 151 3.18 -8.17 -30.40
N VAL A 152 4.33 -8.42 -31.06
CA VAL A 152 5.67 -8.24 -30.47
C VAL A 152 5.89 -6.79 -30.03
N VAL A 153 5.51 -5.82 -30.88
CA VAL A 153 5.62 -4.40 -30.56
C VAL A 153 4.75 -4.05 -29.35
N GLN A 154 3.49 -4.48 -29.34
CA GLN A 154 2.56 -4.25 -28.23
C GLN A 154 3.10 -4.83 -26.92
N LEU A 155 3.49 -6.11 -26.90
CA LEU A 155 3.99 -6.77 -25.69
C LEU A 155 5.25 -6.08 -25.16
N ASN A 156 6.12 -5.58 -26.04
CA ASN A 156 7.31 -4.84 -25.62
C ASN A 156 7.00 -3.45 -25.05
N GLN A 157 6.01 -2.75 -25.59
CA GLN A 157 5.53 -1.48 -25.04
C GLN A 157 4.93 -1.69 -23.65
N GLU A 158 4.01 -2.64 -23.50
CA GLU A 158 3.40 -3.00 -22.21
C GLU A 158 4.46 -3.35 -21.16
N HIS A 159 5.47 -4.15 -21.54
CA HIS A 159 6.55 -4.49 -20.64
C HIS A 159 7.35 -3.26 -20.18
N ALA A 160 7.69 -2.35 -21.10
CA ALA A 160 8.41 -1.14 -20.75
C ALA A 160 7.60 -0.26 -19.78
N GLU A 161 6.29 -0.17 -19.97
CA GLU A 161 5.38 0.55 -19.08
C GLU A 161 5.31 -0.08 -17.69
N PHE A 162 5.08 -1.39 -17.61
CA PHE A 162 5.06 -2.09 -16.33
C PHE A 162 6.42 -2.03 -15.61
N GLN A 163 7.53 -2.09 -16.34
CA GLN A 163 8.86 -1.94 -15.76
C GLN A 163 9.06 -0.55 -15.16
N ARG A 164 8.61 0.52 -15.84
CA ARG A 164 8.61 1.88 -15.27
C ARG A 164 7.74 1.97 -14.01
N ALA A 165 6.55 1.38 -14.03
CA ALA A 165 5.65 1.35 -12.88
C ALA A 165 6.29 0.68 -11.66
N VAL A 166 7.01 -0.44 -11.86
CA VAL A 166 7.77 -1.12 -10.80
C VAL A 166 8.85 -0.22 -10.20
N VAL A 167 9.62 0.48 -11.04
CA VAL A 167 10.67 1.39 -10.56
C VAL A 167 10.08 2.53 -9.73
N VAL A 168 9.01 3.16 -10.21
CA VAL A 168 8.32 4.24 -9.48
C VAL A 168 7.80 3.74 -8.13
N LYS A 169 7.14 2.58 -8.11
CA LYS A 169 6.58 2.01 -6.87
C LYS A 169 7.66 1.62 -5.87
N ASN A 170 8.80 1.10 -6.32
CA ASN A 170 9.94 0.84 -5.43
C ASN A 170 10.48 2.13 -4.81
N ALA A 171 10.63 3.21 -5.59
CA ALA A 171 11.09 4.50 -5.07
C ALA A 171 10.09 5.09 -4.06
N GLU A 172 8.77 4.96 -4.29
CA GLU A 172 7.75 5.36 -3.32
C GLU A 172 7.83 4.57 -2.01
N ILE A 173 8.10 3.26 -2.09
CA ILE A 173 8.26 2.40 -0.90
C ILE A 173 9.49 2.86 -0.09
N GLU A 174 10.61 3.11 -0.76
CA GLU A 174 11.84 3.58 -0.10
C GLU A 174 11.64 4.95 0.56
N ALA A 175 11.03 5.90 -0.16
CA ALA A 175 10.72 7.22 0.39
C ALA A 175 9.77 7.15 1.60
N ASN A 176 8.79 6.25 1.57
CA ASN A 176 7.89 6.03 2.70
C ASN A 176 8.61 5.37 3.89
N ALA A 177 9.54 4.44 3.64
CA ALA A 177 10.36 3.85 4.69
C ALA A 177 11.18 4.91 5.43
N THR A 178 11.84 5.82 4.69
CA THR A 178 12.57 6.95 5.31
C THR A 178 11.66 7.86 6.12
N LYS A 179 10.45 8.16 5.66
CA LYS A 179 9.49 8.99 6.42
C LYS A 179 9.03 8.31 7.70
N ILE A 180 8.84 6.98 7.67
CA ILE A 180 8.48 6.20 8.86
C ILE A 180 9.62 6.29 9.88
N GLU A 181 10.87 6.08 9.45
CA GLU A 181 12.06 6.20 10.31
C GLU A 181 12.14 7.59 10.96
N GLN A 182 12.02 8.66 10.18
CA GLN A 182 12.00 10.03 10.68
C GLN A 182 10.86 10.30 11.68
N THR A 183 9.71 9.66 11.49
CA THR A 183 8.56 9.81 12.40
C THR A 183 8.81 9.07 13.71
N LEU A 184 9.47 7.90 13.66
CA LEU A 184 9.85 7.15 14.85
C LEU A 184 10.88 7.92 15.69
N ASP A 185 11.90 8.51 15.04
CA ASP A 185 12.88 9.35 15.72
C ASP A 185 12.22 10.52 16.46
N LEU A 186 11.24 11.18 15.83
CA LEU A 186 10.49 12.28 16.45
C LEU A 186 9.63 11.80 17.63
N ILE A 187 9.05 10.61 17.55
CA ILE A 187 8.30 10.03 18.68
C ILE A 187 9.22 9.81 19.87
N ASP A 188 10.42 9.24 19.63
CA ASP A 188 11.40 9.00 20.69
C ASP A 188 11.88 10.32 21.34
N GLU A 189 12.08 11.38 20.55
CA GLU A 189 12.41 12.73 21.06
C GLU A 189 11.28 13.29 21.93
N LEU A 190 10.02 13.21 21.46
CA LEU A 190 8.86 13.69 22.21
C LEU A 190 8.63 12.92 23.52
N ASP A 191 8.88 11.61 23.53
CA ASP A 191 8.79 10.80 24.74
C ASP A 191 9.85 11.19 25.77
N ALA A 192 11.06 11.51 25.33
CA ALA A 192 12.13 12.02 26.21
C ALA A 192 11.80 13.42 26.78
N ASP A 193 11.22 14.30 25.96
CA ASP A 193 10.75 15.62 26.39
C ASP A 193 9.62 15.51 27.41
N LEU A 194 8.64 14.62 27.18
CA LEU A 194 7.56 14.36 28.12
C LEU A 194 8.08 13.84 29.46
N ALA A 195 9.06 12.93 29.45
CA ALA A 195 9.69 12.44 30.67
C ALA A 195 10.38 13.57 31.45
N THR A 196 11.08 14.46 30.74
CA THR A 196 11.76 15.63 31.32
C THR A 196 10.77 16.61 31.94
N LEU A 197 9.71 16.96 31.21
CA LEU A 197 8.68 17.89 31.69
C LEU A 197 7.92 17.34 32.90
N ASN A 198 7.60 16.04 32.91
CA ASN A 198 6.99 15.39 34.07
C ASN A 198 7.91 15.43 35.30
N GLY A 199 9.23 15.24 35.11
CA GLY A 199 10.21 15.38 36.18
C GLY A 199 10.28 16.80 36.74
N GLN A 200 10.27 17.82 35.87
CA GLN A 200 10.25 19.23 36.28
C GLN A 200 8.97 19.58 37.04
N LEU A 201 7.80 19.13 36.56
CA LEU A 201 6.52 19.35 37.22
C LEU A 201 6.48 18.71 38.62
N GLN A 202 7.05 17.51 38.77
CA GLN A 202 7.14 16.86 40.07
C GLN A 202 8.02 17.67 41.04
N ALA A 203 9.19 18.13 40.58
CA ALA A 203 10.08 18.96 41.40
C ALA A 203 9.40 20.28 41.83
N GLU A 204 8.69 20.94 40.92
CA GLU A 204 7.96 22.18 41.23
C GLU A 204 6.83 21.95 42.25
N ASN A 205 6.11 20.83 42.13
CA ASN A 205 5.09 20.45 43.12
C ASN A 205 5.70 20.18 44.51
N ASP A 206 6.86 19.53 44.57
CA ASP A 206 7.58 19.25 45.82
C ASP A 206 8.08 20.56 46.47
N ASP A 207 8.62 21.48 45.67
CA ASP A 207 9.05 22.81 46.12
C ASP A 207 7.87 23.65 46.64
N PHE A 208 6.72 23.60 45.95
CA PHE A 208 5.52 24.30 46.37
C PHE A 208 4.95 23.74 47.69
N ALA A 209 4.96 22.41 47.85
CA ALA A 209 4.57 21.76 49.10
C ALA A 209 5.47 22.19 50.26
N PHE A 210 6.79 22.18 50.05
CA PHE A 210 7.75 22.65 51.04
C PHE A 210 7.53 24.13 51.42
N ALA A 211 7.37 25.01 50.42
CA ALA A 211 7.12 26.43 50.66
C ALA A 211 5.82 26.66 51.46
N THR A 212 4.78 25.87 51.17
CA THR A 212 3.50 25.89 51.89
C THR A 212 3.67 25.48 53.35
N ASP A 213 4.45 24.44 53.63
CA ASP A 213 4.75 23.99 54.99
C ASP A 213 5.53 25.05 55.79
N VAL A 214 6.55 25.66 55.17
CA VAL A 214 7.32 26.76 55.77
C VAL A 214 6.42 27.95 56.08
N TYR A 215 5.55 28.34 55.14
CA TYR A 215 4.59 29.42 55.35
C TYR A 215 3.65 29.12 56.53
N ASN A 216 3.05 27.93 56.56
CA ASN A 216 2.13 27.53 57.62
C ASN A 216 2.81 27.51 59.00
N SER A 217 4.05 27.02 59.07
CA SER A 217 4.84 27.02 60.30
C SER A 217 5.13 28.45 60.79
N THR A 218 5.54 29.33 59.87
CA THR A 218 5.81 30.75 60.15
C THR A 218 4.55 31.48 60.64
N VAL A 219 3.41 31.24 60.01
CA VAL A 219 2.11 31.80 60.45
C VAL A 219 1.77 31.30 61.86
N ALA A 220 1.99 30.02 62.16
CA ALA A 220 1.76 29.48 63.50
C ALA A 220 2.68 30.11 64.56
N GLU A 221 3.95 30.38 64.23
CA GLU A 221 4.87 31.09 65.11
C GLU A 221 4.42 32.53 65.38
N TYR A 222 4.10 33.31 64.35
CA TYR A 222 3.58 34.67 64.54
C TYR A 222 2.31 34.70 65.37
N ASN A 223 1.40 33.73 65.19
CA ASN A 223 0.21 33.62 66.02
C ASN A 223 0.55 33.34 67.50
N LYS A 224 1.59 32.54 67.79
CA LYS A 224 2.08 32.34 69.16
C LYS A 224 2.64 33.64 69.76
N GLU A 225 3.43 34.38 68.99
CA GLU A 225 4.00 35.66 69.43
C GLU A 225 2.92 36.71 69.69
N ILE A 226 1.93 36.84 68.79
CA ILE A 226 0.79 37.73 68.98
C ILE A 226 0.02 37.38 70.26
N ASN A 227 -0.24 36.09 70.49
CA ASN A 227 -0.92 35.63 71.70
C ASN A 227 -0.12 35.95 72.97
N ALA A 228 1.20 35.72 72.97
CA ALA A 228 2.07 36.06 74.09
C ALA A 228 2.11 37.58 74.36
N ALA A 229 2.17 38.39 73.31
CA ALA A 229 2.13 39.85 73.41
C ALA A 229 0.79 40.35 74.00
N ASN A 230 -0.33 39.76 73.56
CA ASN A 230 -1.66 40.08 74.10
C ASN A 230 -1.77 39.71 75.58
N GLN A 231 -1.29 38.53 75.98
CA GLN A 231 -1.25 38.13 77.40
C GLN A 231 -0.39 39.08 78.25
N ALA A 232 0.78 39.50 77.73
CA ALA A 232 1.63 40.47 78.41
C ALA A 232 0.95 41.84 78.56
N LEU A 233 0.22 42.29 77.54
CA LEU A 233 -0.56 43.53 77.57
C LEU A 233 -1.68 43.48 78.63
N GLU A 234 -2.39 42.36 78.74
CA GLU A 234 -3.41 42.13 79.77
C GLU A 234 -2.82 42.20 81.18
N LEU A 235 -1.71 41.51 81.43
CA LEU A 235 -1.01 41.53 82.72
C LEU A 235 -0.55 42.93 83.11
N LEU A 236 0.00 43.69 82.17
CA LEU A 236 0.45 45.06 82.40
C LEU A 236 -0.74 45.98 82.74
N THR A 237 -1.87 45.80 82.06
CA THR A 237 -3.10 46.56 82.31
C THR A 237 -3.66 46.25 83.69
N LEU A 238 -3.76 44.97 84.06
CA LEU A 238 -4.19 44.54 85.38
C LEU A 238 -3.28 45.08 86.50
N THR A 239 -1.97 45.02 86.28
CA THR A 239 -0.97 45.52 87.25
C THR A 239 -1.11 47.04 87.46
N LYS A 240 -1.32 47.81 86.40
CA LYS A 240 -1.57 49.26 86.49
C LYS A 240 -2.86 49.57 87.26
N ILE A 241 -3.94 48.85 87.00
CA ILE A 241 -5.21 49.00 87.72
C ILE A 241 -5.04 48.69 89.20
N LEU A 242 -4.38 47.59 89.55
CA LEU A 242 -4.11 47.21 90.94
C LEU A 242 -3.30 48.28 91.69
N ARG A 243 -2.26 48.84 91.06
CA ARG A 243 -1.50 49.95 91.65
C ARG A 243 -2.36 51.20 91.87
N LEU A 244 -3.22 51.55 90.91
CA LEU A 244 -4.15 52.68 91.07
C LEU A 244 -5.13 52.43 92.23
N CYS A 245 -5.70 51.22 92.33
CA CYS A 245 -6.56 50.85 93.45
C CYS A 245 -5.83 50.97 94.79
N GLN A 246 -4.59 50.45 94.91
CA GLN A 246 -3.79 50.59 96.13
C GLN A 246 -3.55 52.05 96.52
N ILE A 247 -3.21 52.91 95.55
CA ILE A 247 -3.01 54.35 95.79
C ILE A 247 -4.31 55.00 96.27
N ILE A 248 -5.45 54.68 95.66
CA ILE A 248 -6.76 55.20 96.06
C ILE A 248 -7.11 54.73 97.48
N THR A 249 -6.91 53.45 97.81
CA THR A 249 -7.16 52.90 99.15
C THR A 249 -6.27 53.58 100.19
N GLN A 250 -4.98 53.76 99.91
CA GLN A 250 -4.07 54.47 100.82
C GLN A 250 -4.52 55.91 101.05
N ARG A 251 -4.91 56.63 99.99
CA ARG A 251 -5.46 57.99 100.12
C ARG A 251 -6.75 58.01 100.93
N SER A 252 -7.68 57.09 100.69
CA SER A 252 -8.93 56.98 101.44
C SER A 252 -8.67 56.73 102.93
N MET A 253 -7.74 55.83 103.29
CA MET A 253 -7.33 55.64 104.69
C MET A 253 -6.79 56.94 105.32
N ILE A 254 -5.93 57.66 104.61
CA ILE A 254 -5.39 58.95 105.09
C ILE A 254 -6.53 59.94 105.34
N TYR A 255 -7.49 60.07 104.42
CA TYR A 255 -8.66 60.93 104.61
C TYR A 255 -9.51 60.50 105.81
N SER A 256 -9.75 59.21 106.00
CA SER A 256 -10.49 58.69 107.16
C SER A 256 -9.78 58.99 108.49
N ILE A 257 -8.45 58.89 108.55
CA ILE A 257 -7.65 59.24 109.72
C ILE A 257 -7.73 60.76 110.02
N ILE A 258 -7.67 61.60 108.98
CA ILE A 258 -7.79 63.06 109.11
C ILE A 258 -9.20 63.44 109.59
N SER A 259 -10.25 62.84 109.03
CA SER A 259 -11.63 63.07 109.48
C SER A 259 -11.85 62.57 110.92
N PHE A 260 -11.29 61.41 111.30
CA PHE A 260 -11.39 60.89 112.67
C PHE A 260 -10.81 61.86 113.71
N LYS A 261 -9.68 62.52 113.41
CA LYS A 261 -9.09 63.57 114.27
C LYS A 261 -9.97 64.81 114.45
N SER A 262 -10.96 65.03 113.58
CA SER A 262 -11.83 66.20 113.59
C SER A 262 -13.14 66.01 114.39
N TYR A 263 -13.41 64.80 114.89
CA TYR A 263 -14.61 64.49 115.69
C TYR A 263 -14.44 64.79 117.19
N HIS A 264 -15.53 65.19 117.86
CA HIS A 264 -15.60 65.42 119.31
C HIS A 264 -15.35 64.10 120.09
N PRO A 265 -14.67 64.08 121.25
CA PRO A 265 -14.16 62.86 121.89
C PRO A 265 -15.17 61.73 122.13
N PHE A 266 -16.45 62.06 122.35
CA PHE A 266 -17.51 61.06 122.56
C PHE A 266 -17.95 60.33 121.28
N GLN A 267 -17.79 60.94 120.10
CA GLN A 267 -18.10 60.30 118.81
C GLN A 267 -16.93 59.44 118.30
N GLN A 268 -15.70 59.73 118.72
CA GLN A 268 -14.52 58.95 118.36
C GLN A 268 -14.55 57.51 118.93
N ILE A 269 -15.07 57.32 120.15
CA ILE A 269 -15.15 55.99 120.78
C ILE A 269 -16.17 55.09 120.07
N PHE A 270 -17.31 55.63 119.63
CA PHE A 270 -18.37 54.87 118.98
C PHE A 270 -17.95 54.41 117.56
N ILE A 271 -17.26 55.27 116.81
CA ILE A 271 -16.77 54.95 115.47
C ILE A 271 -15.60 53.95 115.53
N PHE A 272 -14.76 54.00 116.57
CA PHE A 272 -13.67 53.03 116.75
C PHE A 272 -14.20 51.60 116.99
N SER A 273 -15.32 51.46 117.70
CA SER A 273 -15.95 50.14 117.93
C SER A 273 -16.49 49.53 116.63
N ILE A 274 -17.12 50.33 115.77
CA ILE A 274 -17.68 49.86 114.47
C ILE A 274 -16.56 49.48 113.48
N LEU A 275 -15.45 50.23 113.48
CA LEU A 275 -14.30 49.93 112.62
C LEU A 275 -13.53 48.68 113.07
N LEU A 276 -13.54 48.35 114.38
CA LEU A 276 -12.94 47.12 114.89
C LEU A 276 -13.75 45.88 114.47
N ASP A 277 -15.08 45.98 114.48
CA ASP A 277 -15.98 44.89 114.05
C ASP A 277 -15.87 44.61 112.54
N LEU A 278 -15.70 45.64 111.71
CA LEU A 278 -15.49 45.49 110.27
C LEU A 278 -14.12 44.91 109.90
N HIS A 279 -13.11 45.06 110.74
CA HIS A 279 -11.78 44.48 110.50
C HIS A 279 -11.71 42.99 110.90
N ASN A 280 -12.62 42.52 111.76
CA ASN A 280 -12.72 41.11 112.17
C ASN A 280 -13.63 40.26 111.26
N LEU A 281 -14.25 40.85 110.24
CA LEU A 281 -15.08 40.17 109.23
C LEU A 281 -14.32 39.87 107.92
N LYS A 282 -12.99 39.88 107.96
CA LYS A 282 -12.13 39.38 106.86
C LYS A 282 -11.96 37.87 106.92
#